data_AF-L0RYC7-F1
#
_entry.id   AF-L0RYC7-F1
#
_cell.length_a   1.000
_cell.length_b   1.000
_cell.length_c   1.000
_cell.angle_alpha   90.00
_cell.angle_beta   90.00
_cell.angle_gamma   90.00
#
_symmetry.space_group_name_H-M   'P 1'
#
loop_
_entity.id
_entity.type
_entity.pdbx_description
1 polymer ?
#
loop_
_entity_poly.entity_id
_entity_poly.type
_entity_poly.pdbx_seq_one_letter_code
_entity_poly.pdbx_strand_id
1 'polypeptide(L)'
;MRFCIKSVLLCSILVISYFLFAFIVYFATGANENFKNGAIIYKFLHFYRPFYVKNGQLAIIIPLDIIIFLIGLFVPIAIGYFWKFVYRIQNAKCKKQ
;
A
#
# COMPACT_ATOMS: atom_id res chain seq x y z
N MET A 1 13.30 6.89 22.41
CA MET A 1 13.17 6.83 20.93
C MET A 1 12.88 8.24 20.41
N ARG A 2 13.45 8.67 19.29
CA ARG A 2 13.32 10.06 18.78
C ARG A 2 12.56 10.03 17.46
N PHE A 3 11.46 10.78 17.34
CA PHE A 3 10.65 10.82 16.11
C PHE A 3 11.24 11.82 15.11
N CYS A 4 11.69 11.32 13.95
CA CYS A 4 12.23 12.14 12.87
C CYS A 4 11.33 12.03 11.63
N ILE A 5 10.77 13.17 11.20
CA ILE A 5 9.84 13.23 10.06
C ILE A 5 10.48 12.73 8.76
N LYS A 6 11.77 13.04 8.55
CA LYS A 6 12.52 12.62 7.35
C LYS A 6 12.66 11.09 7.28
N SER A 7 12.85 10.44 8.42
CA SER A 7 12.95 8.98 8.50
C SER A 7 11.59 8.33 8.21
N VAL A 8 10.50 8.86 8.76
CA VAL A 8 9.14 8.35 8.48
C VAL A 8 8.79 8.52 7.01
N LEU A 9 9.11 9.66 6.41
CA LEU A 9 8.92 9.89 4.98
C LEU A 9 9.76 8.93 4.13
N LEU A 10 11.03 8.72 4.47
CA LEU A 10 11.91 7.80 3.74
C LEU A 10 11.42 6.35 3.82
N CYS A 11 11.00 5.89 5.01
CA CYS A 11 10.37 4.58 5.17
C CYS A 11 9.06 4.47 4.38
N SER A 12 8.25 5.53 4.35
CA SER A 12 7.01 5.56 3.57
C SER A 12 7.27 5.46 2.07
N ILE A 13 8.29 6.18 1.57
CA ILE A 13 8.73 6.11 0.17
C ILE A 13 9.18 4.69 -0.20
N LEU A 14 9.94 4.02 0.67
CA LEU A 14 10.35 2.64 0.44
C LEU A 14 9.15 1.70 0.34
N VAL A 15 8.17 1.81 1.24
CA VAL A 15 6.94 1.01 1.19
C VAL A 15 6.16 1.27 -0.11
N ILE A 16 6.03 2.54 -0.53
CA ILE A 16 5.35 2.91 -1.78
C ILE A 16 6.12 2.36 -2.99
N SER A 17 7.45 2.43 -3.00
CA SER A 17 8.27 1.88 -4.09
C SER A 17 8.13 0.36 -4.20
N TYR A 18 8.06 -0.35 -3.08
CA TYR A 18 7.82 -1.79 -3.07
C TYR A 18 6.42 -2.14 -3.57
N PHE A 19 5.42 -1.35 -3.20
CA PHE A 19 4.06 -1.49 -3.69
C PHE A 19 3.98 -1.26 -5.22
N LEU A 20 4.65 -0.23 -5.75
CA LEU A 20 4.79 0.00 -7.19
C LEU A 20 5.51 -1.16 -7.89
N PHE A 21 6.57 -1.70 -7.28
CA PHE A 21 7.25 -2.88 -7.80
C PHE A 21 6.31 -4.08 -7.88
N ALA A 22 5.50 -4.31 -6.85
CA ALA A 22 4.51 -5.39 -6.85
C ALA A 22 3.46 -5.23 -7.97
N PHE A 23 3.05 -4.00 -8.26
CA PHE A 23 2.19 -3.67 -9.41
C PHE A 23 2.84 -3.99 -10.75
N ILE A 24 4.10 -3.60 -10.93
CA ILE A 24 4.86 -3.88 -12.16
C ILE A 24 4.97 -5.38 -12.37
N VAL A 25 5.32 -6.14 -11.31
CA VAL A 25 5.40 -7.60 -11.36
C VAL A 25 4.05 -8.21 -11.75
N TYR A 26 2.96 -7.76 -11.14
CA TYR A 26 1.61 -8.23 -11.47
C TYR A 26 1.26 -8.02 -12.95
N PHE A 27 1.50 -6.82 -13.49
CA PHE A 27 1.21 -6.54 -14.90
C PHE A 27 2.16 -7.25 -15.86
N ALA A 28 3.44 -7.38 -15.51
CA ALA A 28 4.45 -8.02 -16.35
C ALA A 28 4.26 -9.54 -16.45
N THR A 29 3.67 -10.18 -15.43
CA THR A 29 3.48 -11.64 -15.39
C THR A 29 2.05 -12.08 -15.71
N GLY A 30 1.14 -11.16 -16.04
CA GLY A 30 -0.21 -11.49 -16.47
C GLY A 30 -0.24 -12.19 -17.82
N ALA A 31 -0.62 -13.46 -17.87
CA ALA A 31 -0.78 -14.22 -19.12
C ALA A 31 -2.12 -13.88 -19.82
N ASN A 32 -2.12 -13.90 -21.15
CA ASN A 32 -3.23 -13.44 -22.01
C ASN A 32 -4.37 -14.46 -22.20
N GLU A 33 -4.39 -15.59 -21.51
CA GLU A 33 -5.33 -16.68 -21.84
C GLU A 33 -5.95 -17.27 -20.56
N ASN A 34 -7.23 -16.98 -20.37
CA ASN A 34 -8.22 -17.70 -19.55
C ASN A 34 -8.02 -17.84 -18.02
N PHE A 35 -6.85 -17.50 -17.45
CA PHE A 35 -6.69 -17.23 -16.01
C PHE A 35 -5.91 -15.92 -15.80
N LYS A 36 -6.67 -14.81 -15.80
CA LYS A 36 -6.25 -13.39 -15.80
C LYS A 36 -5.58 -12.89 -14.50
N ASN A 37 -4.65 -13.63 -13.92
CA ASN A 37 -3.96 -13.21 -12.72
C ASN A 37 -2.44 -13.30 -12.95
N GLY A 38 -1.76 -12.15 -12.96
CA GLY A 38 -0.30 -12.13 -12.84
C GLY A 38 0.15 -12.59 -11.45
N ALA A 39 1.45 -12.57 -11.19
CA ALA A 39 2.02 -12.90 -9.90
C ALA A 39 1.49 -11.92 -8.83
N ILE A 40 0.67 -12.45 -7.93
CA ILE A 40 0.02 -11.70 -6.85
C ILE A 40 0.86 -11.87 -5.57
N ILE A 41 1.61 -10.83 -5.23
CA ILE A 41 2.40 -10.77 -3.99
C ILE A 41 1.49 -10.54 -2.78
N TYR A 42 0.39 -9.79 -2.97
CA TYR A 42 -0.61 -9.51 -1.94
C TYR A 42 -2.02 -9.73 -2.44
N LYS A 43 -2.86 -10.41 -1.64
CA LYS A 43 -4.27 -10.71 -2.03
C LYS A 43 -5.11 -9.48 -2.36
N PHE A 44 -4.81 -8.31 -1.78
CA PHE A 44 -5.50 -7.05 -2.11
C PHE A 44 -5.09 -6.47 -3.47
N LEU A 45 -3.96 -6.91 -4.04
CA LEU A 45 -3.45 -6.48 -5.35
C LEU A 45 -4.07 -7.27 -6.51
N HIS A 46 -5.14 -8.03 -6.23
CA HIS A 46 -5.79 -8.92 -7.17
C HIS A 46 -6.93 -8.19 -7.90
N PHE A 47 -6.63 -7.47 -8.97
CA PHE A 47 -7.60 -6.63 -9.71
C PHE A 47 -8.78 -7.39 -10.32
N TYR A 48 -8.65 -8.70 -10.57
CA TYR A 48 -9.76 -9.49 -11.10
C TYR A 48 -10.81 -9.90 -10.04
N ARG A 49 -10.43 -9.88 -8.76
CA ARG A 49 -11.32 -10.15 -7.61
C ARG A 49 -10.87 -9.30 -6.42
N PRO A 50 -10.98 -7.97 -6.50
CA PRO A 50 -10.68 -7.12 -5.38
C PRO A 50 -11.76 -7.38 -4.33
N PHE A 51 -11.37 -8.05 -3.24
CA PHE A 51 -12.20 -8.33 -2.06
C PHE A 51 -13.62 -8.88 -2.32
N TYR A 52 -13.77 -10.20 -2.25
CA TYR A 52 -14.98 -10.93 -1.82
C TYR A 52 -16.33 -10.68 -2.53
N VAL A 53 -16.45 -9.84 -3.57
CA VAL A 53 -17.72 -9.70 -4.29
C VAL A 53 -17.84 -10.81 -5.34
N LYS A 54 -18.65 -11.83 -5.05
CA LYS A 54 -19.01 -12.88 -6.01
C LYS A 54 -19.84 -12.34 -7.20
N ASN A 55 -20.48 -11.19 -7.02
CA ASN A 55 -21.32 -10.54 -8.03
C ASN A 55 -20.54 -9.41 -8.73
N GLY A 56 -20.25 -9.59 -10.02
CA GLY A 56 -19.45 -8.69 -10.86
C GLY A 56 -20.09 -7.34 -11.19
N GLN A 57 -20.65 -6.63 -10.20
CA GLN A 57 -21.12 -5.26 -10.38
C GLN A 57 -19.92 -4.31 -10.41
N LEU A 58 -19.40 -4.07 -11.62
CA LEU A 58 -18.25 -3.19 -11.90
C LEU A 58 -18.35 -1.81 -11.22
N ALA A 59 -19.57 -1.29 -11.08
CA ALA A 59 -19.84 0.01 -10.44
C ALA A 59 -19.43 0.09 -8.96
N ILE A 60 -19.42 -1.03 -8.23
CA ILE A 60 -19.00 -1.08 -6.82
C ILE A 60 -17.50 -1.38 -6.72
N ILE A 61 -16.99 -2.19 -7.65
CA ILE A 61 -15.60 -2.63 -7.66
C ILE A 61 -14.64 -1.45 -7.85
N ILE A 62 -14.93 -0.57 -8.81
CA ILE A 62 -14.07 0.59 -9.14
C ILE A 62 -13.85 1.53 -7.93
N PRO A 63 -14.90 2.05 -7.25
CA PRO A 63 -14.69 2.94 -6.11
C PRO A 63 -14.03 2.22 -4.93
N LEU A 64 -14.32 0.93 -4.73
CA LEU A 64 -13.71 0.15 -3.66
C LEU A 64 -12.19 -0.01 -3.86
N ASP A 65 -11.77 -0.25 -5.10
CA ASP A 65 -10.36 -0.37 -5.46
C ASP A 65 -9.61 0.97 -5.25
N ILE A 66 -10.23 2.10 -5.62
CA ILE A 66 -9.70 3.45 -5.35
C ILE A 66 -9.54 3.69 -3.84
N ILE A 67 -10.54 3.31 -3.03
CA ILE A 67 -10.49 3.46 -1.58
C ILE A 67 -9.35 2.61 -0.99
N ILE A 68 -9.20 1.36 -1.42
CA ILE A 68 -8.12 0.48 -0.97
C ILE A 68 -6.75 1.03 -1.36
N PHE A 69 -6.63 1.57 -2.58
CA PHE A 69 -5.41 2.20 -3.04
C PHE A 69 -5.04 3.42 -2.18
N LEU A 70 -6.01 4.29 -1.89
CA LEU A 70 -5.82 5.43 -0.98
C LEU A 70 -5.41 4.97 0.43
N ILE A 71 -6.09 3.96 0.97
CA ILE A 71 -5.73 3.39 2.28
C ILE A 71 -4.28 2.88 2.24
N GLY A 72 -3.89 2.11 1.21
CA GLY A 72 -2.52 1.60 1.05
C GLY A 72 -1.47 2.71 1.00
N LEU A 73 -1.77 3.84 0.36
CA LEU A 73 -0.89 5.00 0.28
C LEU A 73 -0.71 5.70 1.65
N PHE A 74 -1.80 5.83 2.43
CA PHE A 74 -1.79 6.54 3.70
C PHE A 74 -1.39 5.67 4.90
N VAL A 75 -1.55 4.35 4.83
CA VAL A 75 -1.20 3.38 5.88
C VAL A 75 0.23 3.56 6.43
N PRO A 76 1.31 3.64 5.63
CA PRO A 76 2.66 3.76 6.18
C PRO A 76 2.87 5.05 6.99
N ILE A 77 2.26 6.15 6.54
CA ILE A 77 2.28 7.43 7.26
C ILE A 77 1.46 7.31 8.55
N ALA A 78 0.24 6.79 8.46
CA ALA A 78 -0.68 6.61 9.58
C ALA A 78 -0.07 5.73 10.68
N ILE A 79 0.60 4.64 10.31
CA ILE A 79 1.33 3.77 11.25
C ILE A 79 2.44 4.54 11.97
N GLY A 80 3.21 5.36 11.25
CA GLY A 80 4.24 6.19 11.86
C GLY A 80 3.69 7.14 12.94
N TYR A 81 2.57 7.81 12.65
CA TYR A 81 1.89 8.67 13.61
C TYR A 81 1.19 7.90 14.73
N PHE A 82 0.62 6.73 14.43
CA PHE A 82 -0.01 5.85 15.40
C PHE A 82 0.99 5.43 16.48
N TRP A 83 2.17 4.95 16.07
CA TRP A 83 3.22 4.59 17.03
C TRP A 83 3.76 5.79 17.80
N LYS A 84 3.85 6.96 17.17
CA LYS A 84 4.19 8.21 17.86
C LYS A 84 3.18 8.51 18.98
N PHE A 85 1.89 8.35 18.72
CA PHE A 85 0.83 8.59 19.68
C PHE A 85 0.88 7.57 20.83
N VAL A 86 0.92 6.27 20.50
CA VAL A 86 0.94 5.17 21.48
C VAL A 86 2.14 5.27 22.42
N TYR A 87 3.34 5.50 21.88
CA TYR A 87 4.57 5.57 22.68
C TYR A 87 4.93 6.97 23.15
N ARG A 88 4.09 7.98 22.89
CA ARG A 88 4.34 9.40 23.22
C ARG A 88 5.75 9.86 22.81
N ILE A 89 6.17 9.48 21.61
CA ILE A 89 7.54 9.72 21.13
C ILE A 89 7.76 11.22 20.93
N GLN A 90 8.79 11.76 21.57
CA GLN A 90 9.15 13.18 21.45
C GLN A 90 9.72 13.50 20.06
N ASN A 91 9.35 14.67 19.53
CA ASN A 91 9.91 15.21 18.30
C ASN A 91 11.39 15.57 18.53
N ALA A 92 12.28 14.99 17.75
CA ALA A 92 13.70 15.38 17.79
C ALA A 92 14.09 16.06 16.48
N LYS A 93 15.03 17.00 16.55
CA LYS A 93 15.71 17.49 15.34
C LYS A 93 16.39 16.28 14.68
N CYS A 94 16.01 15.99 13.44
CA CYS A 94 16.69 15.00 12.61
C CYS A 94 18.14 15.47 12.46
N LYS A 95 19.07 14.87 13.22
CA LYS A 95 20.50 15.09 13.00
C LYS A 95 20.80 14.54 11.60
N LYS A 96 21.30 15.38 10.70
CA LYS A 96 21.99 14.90 9.49
C LYS A 96 23.12 14.02 10.00
N GLN A 97 23.03 12.73 9.74
CA GLN A 97 24.19 11.85 9.83
C GLN A 97 25.17 12.27 8.72
#